data_AF-A0A7V9I2D6-F1
#
_entry.id   AF-A0A7V9I2D6-F1
#
_cell.length_a   1.000
_cell.length_b   1.000
_cell.length_c   1.000
_cell.angle_alpha   90.00
_cell.angle_beta   90.00
_cell.angle_gamma   90.00
#
_symmetry.space_group_name_H-M   'P 1'
#
loop_
_entity.id
_entity.type
_entity.pdbx_description
1 polymer ?
#
loop_
_entity_poly.entity_id
_entity_poly.type
_entity_poly.pdbx_seq_one_letter_code
_entity_poly.pdbx_strand_id
1 'polypeptide(L)'
;VVVDGDDIPDVAVPIGPGTTIRGRVEVEGASVNATPVGPLRLVTWRAAFGMLPGGTVEVDVPPDLTFTLAGIHGRQQLRVMELPDGWWVKSITIEGRDALAGYDFPRRGTLDNVVVLVSARPSGVTGRVEGTPDALRGAVVAAIPDDSTDSPEDIDVRTQLRPLHADGSFALRGLRPGRYMIAALAVGAMDARRDQTREEQGEFLRSVGTAIDVSEGRVETATLRLVDVPAP
;
A
#
# COMPACT_ATOMS: atom_id res chain seq x y z
N VAL A 1 -45.23 24.41 7.31
CA VAL A 1 -44.64 23.05 7.31
C VAL A 1 -45.72 22.10 6.83
N VAL A 2 -45.62 21.67 5.59
CA VAL A 2 -46.25 20.48 5.03
C VAL A 2 -45.15 19.85 4.19
N VAL A 3 -44.82 18.60 4.50
CA VAL A 3 -43.86 17.77 3.78
C VAL A 3 -44.72 16.82 2.96
N ASP A 4 -44.71 16.98 1.63
CA ASP A 4 -45.33 16.00 0.74
C ASP A 4 -44.44 14.75 0.76
N GLY A 5 -45.00 13.70 1.37
CA GLY A 5 -44.38 12.40 1.57
C GLY A 5 -44.46 11.54 0.33
N ASP A 6 -43.48 11.70 -0.56
CA ASP A 6 -43.06 10.59 -1.40
C ASP A 6 -41.97 9.81 -0.64
N ASP A 7 -42.42 8.67 -0.08
CA ASP A 7 -41.55 7.63 0.46
C ASP A 7 -40.70 7.11 -0.71
N ILE A 8 -39.39 7.37 -0.68
CA ILE A 8 -38.48 6.90 -1.72
C ILE A 8 -38.39 5.39 -1.54
N PRO A 9 -38.85 4.55 -2.49
CA PRO A 9 -38.80 3.11 -2.32
C PRO A 9 -37.36 2.70 -2.10
N ASP A 10 -37.18 1.82 -1.10
CA ASP A 10 -35.93 1.20 -0.71
C ASP A 10 -35.14 0.79 -1.96
N VAL A 11 -34.14 1.61 -2.33
CA VAL A 11 -33.32 1.37 -3.52
C VAL A 11 -32.37 0.23 -3.17
N ALA A 12 -32.88 -0.99 -3.28
CA ALA A 12 -32.04 -2.17 -3.35
C ALA A 12 -31.22 -2.07 -4.63
N VAL A 13 -29.99 -1.53 -4.55
CA VAL A 13 -29.05 -1.56 -5.66
C VAL A 13 -28.57 -3.00 -5.78
N PRO A 14 -28.97 -3.77 -6.81
CA PRO A 14 -28.45 -5.11 -6.98
C PRO A 14 -26.94 -5.02 -7.22
N ILE A 15 -26.15 -5.57 -6.30
CA ILE A 15 -24.73 -5.78 -6.50
C ILE A 15 -24.63 -6.86 -7.59
N GLY A 16 -24.37 -6.44 -8.83
CA GLY A 16 -24.12 -7.38 -9.92
C GLY A 16 -22.93 -8.30 -9.58
N PRO A 17 -22.72 -9.40 -10.32
CA PRO A 17 -21.68 -10.40 -10.02
C PRO A 17 -20.23 -9.86 -10.08
N GLY A 18 -20.05 -8.58 -10.39
CA GLY A 18 -18.77 -7.94 -10.59
C GLY A 18 -18.06 -8.37 -11.87
N THR A 19 -16.92 -7.76 -12.12
CA THR A 19 -15.97 -8.16 -13.15
C THR A 19 -15.12 -9.31 -12.64
N THR A 20 -14.84 -10.27 -13.53
CA THR A 20 -13.81 -11.29 -13.34
C THR A 20 -12.52 -10.84 -14.01
N ILE A 21 -11.39 -10.93 -13.31
CA ILE A 21 -10.08 -10.74 -13.92
C ILE A 21 -9.31 -12.06 -13.98
N ARG A 22 -8.56 -12.25 -15.06
CA ARG A 22 -7.61 -13.35 -15.21
C ARG A 22 -6.24 -12.81 -15.53
N GLY A 23 -5.24 -13.37 -14.87
CA GLY A 23 -3.89 -12.86 -15.00
C GLY A 23 -2.82 -13.79 -14.50
N ARG A 24 -1.60 -13.25 -14.47
CA ARG A 24 -0.42 -13.90 -13.93
C ARG A 24 0.49 -12.93 -13.21
N VAL A 25 1.30 -13.47 -12.32
CA VAL A 25 2.43 -12.78 -11.70
C VAL A 25 3.69 -13.11 -12.49
N GLU A 26 4.44 -12.09 -12.86
CA GLU A 26 5.76 -12.21 -13.46
C GLU A 26 6.80 -11.76 -12.45
N VAL A 27 7.92 -12.48 -12.37
CA VAL A 27 9.00 -12.18 -11.42
C VAL A 27 10.26 -11.79 -12.19
N GLU A 28 10.73 -10.57 -11.96
CA GLU A 28 11.99 -10.07 -12.49
C GLU A 28 13.11 -10.22 -11.45
N GLY A 29 14.29 -10.66 -11.86
CA GLY A 29 15.49 -10.65 -11.01
C GLY A 29 15.67 -11.87 -10.10
N ALA A 30 14.75 -12.83 -10.12
CA ALA A 30 14.94 -14.17 -9.57
C ALA A 30 15.16 -15.18 -10.71
N SER A 31 16.01 -16.18 -10.49
CA SER A 31 15.98 -17.38 -11.33
C SER A 31 14.67 -18.12 -11.04
N VAL A 32 13.83 -18.29 -12.07
CA VAL A 32 12.48 -18.90 -11.99
C VAL A 32 12.46 -20.27 -11.29
N ASN A 33 13.59 -20.97 -11.23
CA ASN A 33 13.75 -22.28 -10.59
C ASN A 33 14.25 -22.23 -9.13
N ALA A 34 14.56 -21.05 -8.57
CA ALA A 34 15.27 -20.93 -7.29
C ALA A 34 14.47 -20.28 -6.16
N THR A 35 13.25 -19.80 -6.42
CA THR A 35 12.46 -19.14 -5.38
C THR A 35 11.10 -19.80 -5.26
N PRO A 36 10.82 -20.52 -4.16
CA PRO A 36 9.45 -20.74 -3.73
C PRO A 36 8.88 -19.35 -3.47
N VAL A 37 8.18 -18.81 -4.47
CA VAL A 37 7.20 -17.75 -4.20
C VAL A 37 6.24 -18.43 -3.24
N GLY A 38 6.22 -17.98 -1.98
CA GLY A 38 5.28 -18.49 -0.97
C GLY A 38 3.83 -18.32 -1.44
N PRO A 39 2.82 -18.61 -0.61
CA PRO A 39 1.48 -18.18 -0.99
C PRO A 39 1.50 -16.67 -1.21
N LEU A 40 1.47 -16.24 -2.47
CA LEU A 40 1.23 -14.85 -2.81
C LEU A 40 -0.27 -14.66 -2.72
N ARG A 41 -0.72 -13.54 -2.16
CA ARG A 41 -2.14 -13.24 -2.10
C ARG A 41 -2.43 -11.96 -2.83
N LEU A 42 -3.37 -12.00 -3.78
CA LEU A 42 -3.85 -10.81 -4.48
C LEU A 42 -5.13 -10.33 -3.81
N VAL A 43 -5.17 -9.05 -3.44
CA VAL A 43 -6.27 -8.45 -2.69
C VAL A 43 -6.72 -7.16 -3.38
N THR A 44 -8.03 -6.94 -3.51
CA THR A 44 -8.57 -5.63 -3.93
C THR A 44 -8.68 -4.70 -2.75
N TRP A 45 -8.20 -3.47 -2.89
CA TRP A 45 -8.35 -2.42 -1.89
C TRP A 45 -9.09 -1.23 -2.49
N ARG A 46 -10.09 -0.70 -1.79
CA ARG A 46 -10.81 0.49 -2.28
C ARG A 46 -9.90 1.71 -2.15
N ALA A 47 -9.72 2.44 -3.25
CA ALA A 47 -8.86 3.62 -3.31
C ALA A 47 -9.48 4.86 -2.62
N ALA A 48 -10.74 4.82 -2.16
CA ALA A 48 -11.38 5.94 -1.47
C ALA A 48 -12.43 5.51 -0.44
N PHE A 49 -12.36 6.18 0.72
CA PHE A 49 -13.31 6.31 1.83
C PHE A 49 -13.81 5.05 2.54
N GLY A 50 -13.32 4.90 3.79
CA GLY A 50 -13.99 4.18 4.87
C GLY A 50 -14.06 2.67 4.69
N MET A 51 -14.05 1.96 5.81
CA MET A 51 -14.34 0.53 5.88
C MET A 51 -15.83 0.30 5.61
N LEU A 52 -16.35 0.68 4.44
CA LEU A 52 -17.71 0.38 4.05
C LEU A 52 -17.81 -1.12 3.71
N PRO A 53 -18.84 -1.83 4.20
CA PRO A 53 -19.08 -3.23 3.82
C PRO A 53 -19.31 -3.28 2.30
N GLY A 54 -18.36 -3.88 1.58
CA GLY A 54 -18.27 -3.80 0.13
C GLY A 54 -17.01 -4.50 -0.37
N GLY A 55 -16.87 -5.76 0.05
CA GLY A 55 -16.04 -6.84 -0.48
C GLY A 55 -14.64 -6.50 -0.95
N THR A 56 -13.69 -6.37 -0.02
CA THR A 56 -12.32 -6.82 -0.32
C THR A 56 -12.41 -8.23 -0.89
N VAL A 57 -12.02 -8.43 -2.14
CA VAL A 57 -11.91 -9.75 -2.75
C VAL A 57 -10.44 -10.14 -2.69
N GLU A 58 -10.18 -11.37 -2.26
CA GLU A 58 -8.84 -11.93 -2.20
C GLU A 58 -8.78 -13.28 -2.89
N VAL A 59 -7.60 -13.62 -3.42
CA VAL A 59 -7.29 -14.94 -3.96
C VAL A 59 -5.84 -15.28 -3.65
N ASP A 60 -5.61 -16.52 -3.24
CA ASP A 60 -4.28 -17.09 -3.18
C ASP A 60 -3.81 -17.38 -4.60
N VAL A 61 -2.62 -16.89 -4.95
CA VAL A 61 -1.99 -17.16 -6.24
C VAL A 61 -1.24 -18.49 -6.11
N PRO A 62 -1.66 -19.55 -6.83
CA PRO A 62 -0.98 -20.84 -6.83
C PRO A 62 0.47 -20.76 -7.34
N PRO A 63 1.27 -21.83 -7.15
CA PRO A 63 2.66 -21.88 -7.59
C PRO A 63 2.88 -21.72 -9.10
N ASP A 64 1.85 -21.90 -9.93
CA ASP A 64 1.92 -21.62 -11.38
C ASP A 64 1.84 -20.13 -11.72
N LEU A 65 1.70 -19.27 -10.70
CA LEU A 65 1.63 -17.83 -10.77
C LEU A 65 0.46 -17.27 -11.59
N THR A 66 -0.55 -18.08 -11.86
CA THR A 66 -1.80 -17.62 -12.49
C THR A 66 -2.85 -17.32 -11.45
N PHE A 67 -3.82 -16.46 -11.76
CA PHE A 67 -4.93 -16.19 -10.86
C PHE A 67 -6.22 -15.87 -11.62
N THR A 68 -7.34 -16.11 -10.95
CA THR A 68 -8.66 -15.65 -11.37
C THR A 68 -9.37 -15.05 -10.15
N LEU A 69 -9.80 -13.80 -10.25
CA LEU A 69 -10.48 -13.07 -9.17
C LEU A 69 -11.80 -12.51 -9.70
N ALA A 70 -12.91 -12.76 -9.01
CA ALA A 70 -14.26 -12.36 -9.45
C ALA A 70 -14.95 -11.44 -8.45
N GLY A 71 -16.03 -10.76 -8.84
CA GLY A 71 -16.76 -9.87 -7.93
C GLY A 71 -16.23 -8.43 -7.87
N ILE A 72 -15.22 -8.08 -8.67
CA ILE A 72 -14.55 -6.77 -8.60
C ILE A 72 -15.36 -5.72 -9.33
N HIS A 73 -15.62 -4.57 -8.72
CA HIS A 73 -16.33 -3.47 -9.37
C HIS A 73 -15.97 -2.12 -8.76
N GLY A 74 -16.10 -1.06 -9.55
CA GLY A 74 -15.74 0.30 -9.17
C GLY A 74 -14.23 0.51 -9.13
N ARG A 75 -13.80 1.66 -8.61
CA ARG A 75 -12.39 2.02 -8.47
C ARG A 75 -11.73 1.19 -7.37
N GLN A 76 -10.88 0.25 -7.77
CA GLN A 76 -10.15 -0.63 -6.85
C GLN A 76 -8.67 -0.63 -7.20
N GLN A 77 -7.84 -0.74 -6.18
CA GLN A 77 -6.43 -1.01 -6.28
C GLN A 77 -6.19 -2.52 -6.13
N LEU A 78 -5.30 -3.09 -6.94
CA LEU A 78 -4.79 -4.44 -6.71
C LEU A 78 -3.54 -4.38 -5.84
N ARG A 79 -3.52 -5.15 -4.76
CA ARG A 79 -2.38 -5.25 -3.83
C ARG A 79 -1.90 -6.70 -3.76
N VAL A 80 -0.59 -6.89 -3.88
CA VAL A 80 0.05 -8.20 -3.65
C VAL A 80 0.56 -8.25 -2.23
N MET A 81 0.01 -9.15 -1.44
CA MET A 81 0.40 -9.42 -0.06
C MET A 81 1.34 -10.61 -0.02
N GLU A 82 2.03 -10.78 1.11
CA GLU A 82 2.89 -11.95 1.38
C GLU A 82 4.03 -12.13 0.35
N LEU A 83 4.45 -11.01 -0.25
CA LEU A 83 5.67 -10.97 -1.04
C LEU A 83 6.87 -11.39 -0.18
N PRO A 84 7.82 -12.15 -0.75
CA PRO A 84 9.09 -12.42 -0.09
C PRO A 84 9.79 -11.15 0.34
N ASP A 85 10.67 -11.31 1.33
CA ASP A 85 11.27 -10.16 1.99
C ASP A 85 12.07 -9.26 1.02
N GLY A 86 11.77 -7.96 1.06
CA GLY A 86 12.39 -6.97 0.17
C GLY A 86 11.85 -6.93 -1.25
N TRP A 87 11.02 -7.89 -1.67
CA TRP A 87 10.38 -7.87 -2.99
C TRP A 87 9.31 -6.78 -3.04
N TRP A 88 9.03 -6.29 -4.25
CA TRP A 88 8.08 -5.20 -4.45
C TRP A 88 7.36 -5.32 -5.79
N VAL A 89 6.12 -4.81 -5.84
CA VAL A 89 5.35 -4.73 -7.07
C VAL A 89 5.87 -3.59 -7.93
N LYS A 90 6.38 -3.93 -9.11
CA LYS A 90 6.96 -3.00 -10.09
C LYS A 90 5.89 -2.38 -10.98
N SER A 91 4.95 -3.19 -11.45
CA SER A 91 3.79 -2.69 -12.19
C SER A 91 2.61 -3.64 -12.07
N ILE A 92 1.43 -3.10 -12.31
CA ILE A 92 0.21 -3.87 -12.52
C ILE A 92 -0.41 -3.32 -13.80
N THR A 93 -0.58 -4.17 -14.80
CA THR A 93 -1.21 -3.78 -16.06
C THR A 93 -2.45 -4.61 -16.32
N ILE A 94 -3.53 -3.97 -16.74
CA ILE A 94 -4.80 -4.60 -17.10
C ILE A 94 -5.11 -4.20 -18.53
N GLU A 95 -5.14 -5.17 -19.46
CA GLU A 95 -5.35 -4.93 -20.90
C GLU A 95 -4.43 -3.81 -21.44
N GLY A 96 -3.15 -3.85 -21.05
CA GLY A 96 -2.11 -2.91 -21.48
C GLY A 96 -2.13 -1.52 -20.82
N ARG A 97 -3.06 -1.25 -19.87
CA ARG A 97 -3.12 0.02 -19.12
C ARG A 97 -2.55 -0.15 -17.73
N ASP A 98 -1.82 0.86 -17.26
CA ASP A 98 -1.35 0.91 -15.87
C ASP A 98 -2.53 0.94 -14.89
N ALA A 99 -2.42 0.13 -13.85
CA ALA A 99 -3.44 -0.13 -12.85
C ALA A 99 -2.85 -0.12 -11.42
N LEU A 100 -1.62 0.33 -11.26
CA LEU A 100 -0.86 0.26 -10.02
C LEU A 100 -1.46 1.13 -8.90
N ALA A 101 -1.87 2.34 -9.24
CA ALA A 101 -2.56 3.29 -8.36
C ALA A 101 -4.04 2.92 -8.13
N GLY A 102 -4.63 2.25 -9.11
CA GLY A 102 -6.04 1.87 -9.12
C GLY A 102 -6.56 1.66 -10.53
N TYR A 103 -7.72 1.02 -10.63
CA TYR A 103 -8.38 0.73 -11.88
C TYR A 103 -9.90 0.76 -11.70
N ASP A 104 -10.61 1.34 -12.66
CA ASP A 104 -12.07 1.38 -12.66
C ASP A 104 -12.65 0.10 -13.27
N PHE A 105 -12.98 -0.86 -12.40
CA PHE A 105 -13.55 -2.13 -12.82
C PHE A 105 -15.03 -1.97 -13.22
N PRO A 106 -15.43 -2.46 -14.40
CA PRO A 106 -16.83 -2.49 -14.81
C PRO A 106 -17.72 -3.24 -13.82
N ARG A 107 -19.03 -3.02 -13.88
CA ARG A 107 -20.00 -3.74 -13.01
C ARG A 107 -20.18 -5.22 -13.39
N ARG A 108 -19.73 -5.62 -14.58
CA ARG A 108 -19.81 -6.98 -15.13
C ARG A 108 -18.78 -7.15 -16.25
N GLY A 109 -18.42 -8.39 -16.51
CA GLY A 109 -17.59 -8.77 -17.64
C GLY A 109 -16.33 -9.50 -17.21
N THR A 110 -15.43 -9.66 -18.17
CA THR A 110 -14.12 -10.29 -17.99
C THR A 110 -13.06 -9.32 -18.48
N LEU A 111 -11.98 -9.18 -17.71
CA LEU A 111 -10.74 -8.57 -18.18
C LEU A 111 -9.67 -9.66 -18.14
N ASP A 112 -9.11 -9.99 -19.29
CA ASP A 112 -8.02 -10.93 -19.37
C ASP A 112 -6.69 -10.15 -19.41
N ASN A 113 -5.56 -10.84 -19.60
CA ASN A 113 -4.25 -10.21 -19.71
C ASN A 113 -3.85 -9.29 -18.54
N VAL A 114 -4.28 -9.61 -17.31
CA VAL A 114 -3.77 -8.92 -16.13
C VAL A 114 -2.35 -9.43 -15.85
N VAL A 115 -1.39 -8.52 -15.78
CA VAL A 115 0.01 -8.84 -15.48
C VAL A 115 0.43 -8.06 -14.25
N VAL A 116 0.90 -8.78 -13.26
CA VAL A 116 1.49 -8.22 -12.04
C VAL A 116 2.98 -8.49 -12.11
N LEU A 117 3.79 -7.46 -12.38
CA LEU A 117 5.24 -7.58 -12.40
C LEU A 117 5.79 -7.30 -11.01
N VAL A 118 6.52 -8.27 -10.46
CA VAL A 118 7.19 -8.17 -9.17
C VAL A 118 8.69 -8.19 -9.39
N SER A 119 9.41 -7.28 -8.72
CA SER A 119 10.87 -7.36 -8.66
C SER A 119 11.30 -8.17 -7.44
N ALA A 120 12.13 -9.17 -7.70
CA ALA A 120 12.82 -9.97 -6.69
C ALA A 120 14.12 -9.34 -6.21
N ARG A 121 14.49 -8.17 -6.74
CA ARG A 121 15.66 -7.42 -6.29
C ARG A 121 15.29 -6.65 -5.02
N PRO A 122 15.85 -7.02 -3.84
CA PRO A 122 15.44 -6.41 -2.58
C PRO A 122 15.64 -4.91 -2.58
N SER A 123 14.66 -4.16 -2.09
CA SER A 123 14.75 -2.71 -1.90
C SER A 123 14.14 -2.28 -0.58
N GLY A 124 14.65 -1.21 0.00
CA GLY A 124 14.14 -0.72 1.27
C GLY A 124 15.13 0.13 2.06
N VAL A 125 14.74 0.43 3.29
CA VAL A 125 15.56 1.14 4.27
C VAL A 125 15.51 0.37 5.58
N THR A 126 16.67 0.14 6.17
CA THR A 126 16.80 -0.43 7.52
C THR A 126 17.59 0.51 8.40
N GLY A 127 17.48 0.35 9.70
CA GLY A 127 18.16 1.29 10.58
C GLY A 127 17.82 1.15 12.04
N ARG A 128 18.19 2.20 12.78
CA ARG A 128 17.89 2.34 14.20
C ARG A 128 17.32 3.72 14.48
N VAL A 129 16.46 3.79 15.48
CA VAL A 129 15.91 5.04 15.99
C VAL A 129 16.62 5.40 17.29
N GLU A 130 17.11 6.65 17.36
CA GLU A 130 17.68 7.23 18.57
C GLU A 130 16.55 7.65 19.52
N GLY A 131 16.57 7.13 20.74
CA GLY A 131 15.60 7.42 21.78
C GLY A 131 15.82 6.55 23.03
N THR A 132 15.15 6.88 24.14
CA THR A 132 15.14 6.01 25.31
C THR A 132 14.21 4.82 25.08
N PRO A 133 14.43 3.65 25.72
CA PRO A 133 13.57 2.48 25.53
C PRO A 133 12.08 2.75 25.79
N ASP A 134 11.76 3.61 26.76
CA ASP A 134 10.38 3.98 27.05
C ASP A 134 9.78 4.88 25.96
N ALA A 135 10.56 5.80 25.39
CA ALA A 135 10.09 6.68 24.31
C ALA A 135 9.85 5.92 22.99
N LEU A 136 10.64 4.86 22.74
CA LEU A 136 10.49 4.02 21.54
C LEU A 136 9.30 3.04 21.62
N ARG A 137 8.68 2.88 22.81
CA ARG A 137 7.58 1.92 22.99
C ARG A 137 6.37 2.32 22.15
N GLY A 138 6.00 1.46 21.21
CA GLY A 138 4.87 1.69 20.30
C GLY A 138 5.16 2.69 19.19
N ALA A 139 6.39 3.22 19.09
CA ALA A 139 6.77 4.10 18.00
C ALA A 139 6.68 3.39 16.64
N VAL A 140 6.45 4.18 15.60
CA VAL A 140 6.31 3.71 14.22
C VAL A 140 7.31 4.43 13.31
N VAL A 141 7.80 3.76 12.28
CA VAL A 141 8.49 4.41 11.16
C VAL A 141 7.52 4.56 10.01
N ALA A 142 7.37 5.79 9.54
CA ALA A 142 6.60 6.14 8.37
C ALA A 142 7.54 6.49 7.21
N ALA A 143 7.19 6.06 6.01
CA ALA A 143 7.85 6.42 4.76
C ALA A 143 6.80 6.89 3.77
N ILE A 144 6.95 8.10 3.25
CA ILE A 144 6.11 8.65 2.19
C ILE A 144 6.96 9.01 0.98
N PRO A 145 6.46 8.86 -0.24
CA PRO A 145 7.19 9.36 -1.41
C PRO A 145 7.32 10.89 -1.36
N ASP A 146 8.48 11.37 -1.77
CA ASP A 146 8.83 12.80 -1.86
C ASP A 146 8.83 13.28 -3.31
N ASP A 147 7.83 12.83 -4.08
CA ASP A 147 7.62 13.30 -5.43
C ASP A 147 6.35 14.17 -5.46
N SER A 148 6.51 15.44 -5.84
CA SER A 148 5.39 16.39 -5.94
C SER A 148 4.48 16.14 -7.14
N THR A 149 4.89 15.26 -8.05
CA THR A 149 4.11 14.91 -9.25
C THR A 149 3.23 13.68 -9.06
N ASP A 150 3.42 12.93 -7.97
CA ASP A 150 2.59 11.78 -7.62
C ASP A 150 1.14 12.22 -7.36
N SER A 151 0.19 11.44 -7.85
CA SER A 151 -1.21 11.59 -7.46
C SER A 151 -1.40 11.18 -5.98
N PRO A 152 -2.48 11.63 -5.31
CA PRO A 152 -2.78 11.18 -3.94
C PRO A 152 -2.88 9.65 -3.80
N GLU A 153 -3.27 8.97 -4.87
CA GLU A 153 -3.35 7.51 -4.91
C GLU A 153 -1.95 6.91 -4.97
N ASP A 154 -1.07 7.41 -5.84
CA ASP A 154 0.33 6.97 -5.91
C ASP A 154 1.03 7.15 -4.56
N ILE A 155 0.77 8.27 -3.87
CA ILE A 155 1.26 8.52 -2.52
C ILE A 155 0.78 7.43 -1.55
N ASP A 156 -0.52 7.10 -1.54
CA ASP A 156 -1.06 6.04 -0.67
C ASP A 156 -0.43 4.67 -0.95
N VAL A 157 -0.31 4.29 -2.22
CA VAL A 157 0.26 3.00 -2.64
C VAL A 157 1.71 2.84 -2.20
N ARG A 158 2.46 3.95 -2.21
CA ARG A 158 3.90 3.96 -1.90
C ARG A 158 4.17 4.23 -0.43
N THR A 159 3.19 4.68 0.35
CA THR A 159 3.34 4.95 1.78
C THR A 159 3.45 3.66 2.57
N GLN A 160 4.44 3.59 3.47
CA GLN A 160 4.56 2.50 4.44
C GLN A 160 4.58 3.03 5.85
N LEU A 161 3.87 2.32 6.74
CA LEU A 161 3.95 2.49 8.18
C LEU A 161 4.34 1.14 8.79
N ARG A 162 5.37 1.11 9.62
CA ARG A 162 5.84 -0.11 10.29
C ARG A 162 6.14 0.16 11.77
N PRO A 163 5.76 -0.74 12.68
CA PRO A 163 6.20 -0.63 14.07
C PRO A 163 7.72 -0.78 14.16
N LEU A 164 8.33 -0.09 15.13
CA LEU A 164 9.72 -0.38 15.50
C LEU A 164 9.82 -1.77 16.15
N HIS A 165 10.97 -2.39 15.99
CA HIS A 165 11.35 -3.54 16.80
C HIS A 165 11.63 -3.10 18.24
N ALA A 166 11.49 -4.03 19.19
CA ALA A 166 11.67 -3.75 20.62
C ALA A 166 13.09 -3.26 20.97
N ASP A 167 14.08 -3.55 20.13
CA ASP A 167 15.45 -3.08 20.30
C ASP A 167 15.70 -1.69 19.69
N GLY A 168 14.67 -1.03 19.14
CA GLY A 168 14.77 0.27 18.48
C GLY A 168 15.24 0.20 17.02
N SER A 169 15.42 -0.99 16.45
CA SER A 169 15.66 -1.14 15.02
C SER A 169 14.36 -1.02 14.21
N PHE A 170 14.49 -0.73 12.91
CA PHE A 170 13.37 -0.73 11.98
C PHE A 170 13.78 -1.31 10.63
N ALA A 171 12.78 -1.79 9.89
CA ALA A 171 12.92 -2.22 8.51
C ALA A 171 11.70 -1.84 7.68
N LEU A 172 11.91 -0.98 6.70
CA LEU A 172 10.96 -0.66 5.62
C LEU A 172 11.42 -1.44 4.39
N ARG A 173 10.70 -2.50 4.05
CA ARG A 173 11.10 -3.46 3.02
C ARG A 173 10.12 -3.43 1.85
N GLY A 174 10.63 -3.75 0.66
CA GLY A 174 9.83 -3.71 -0.57
C GLY A 174 9.40 -2.28 -0.93
N LEU A 175 10.18 -1.27 -0.55
CA LEU A 175 9.94 0.10 -1.01
C LEU A 175 10.28 0.17 -2.49
N ARG A 176 9.38 0.74 -3.30
CA ARG A 176 9.69 0.98 -4.70
C ARG A 176 10.89 1.92 -4.81
N PRO A 177 11.73 1.79 -5.85
CA PRO A 177 12.78 2.77 -6.10
C PRO A 177 12.20 4.19 -6.21
N GLY A 178 12.92 5.15 -5.65
CA GLY A 178 12.50 6.55 -5.62
C GLY A 178 12.91 7.25 -4.32
N ARG A 179 12.59 8.53 -4.24
CA ARG A 179 12.91 9.37 -3.09
C ARG A 179 11.78 9.33 -2.06
N TYR A 180 12.15 9.18 -0.79
CA TYR A 180 11.21 9.10 0.33
C TYR A 180 11.57 10.08 1.44
N MET A 181 10.55 10.61 2.13
CA MET A 181 10.70 11.16 3.47
C MET A 181 10.37 10.08 4.50
N ILE A 182 11.32 9.84 5.40
CA ILE A 182 11.23 8.81 6.43
C ILE A 182 11.36 9.43 7.81
N ALA A 183 10.39 9.17 8.68
CA ALA A 183 10.38 9.66 10.06
C ALA A 183 10.02 8.54 11.04
N ALA A 184 10.64 8.56 12.22
CA ALA A 184 10.22 7.76 13.35
C ALA A 184 9.32 8.60 14.26
N LEU A 185 8.07 8.18 14.45
CA LEU A 185 7.05 8.92 15.18
C LEU A 185 6.74 8.22 16.50
N ALA A 186 6.75 8.99 17.60
CA ALA A 186 6.26 8.52 18.89
C ALA A 186 4.73 8.31 18.86
N VAL A 187 4.23 7.46 19.75
CA VAL A 187 2.78 7.19 19.87
C VAL A 187 2.00 8.49 20.10
N GLY A 188 2.48 9.38 20.98
CA GLY A 188 1.84 10.66 21.23
C GLY A 188 1.75 11.56 19.99
N ALA A 189 2.80 11.56 19.16
CA ALA A 189 2.80 12.32 17.90
C ALA A 189 1.81 11.75 16.87
N MET A 190 1.60 10.42 16.85
CA MET A 190 0.59 9.77 16.03
C MET A 190 -0.83 10.07 16.53
N ASP A 191 -1.06 9.91 17.83
CA ASP A 191 -2.37 10.12 18.46
C ASP A 191 -2.85 11.56 18.29
N ALA A 192 -1.95 12.53 18.45
CA ALA A 192 -2.27 13.94 18.28
C ALA A 192 -2.68 14.30 16.83
N ARG A 193 -2.38 13.43 15.86
CA ARG A 193 -2.65 13.63 14.42
C ARG A 193 -3.71 12.68 13.89
N ARG A 194 -4.41 11.97 14.77
CA ARG A 194 -5.40 10.96 14.39
C ARG A 194 -6.55 11.55 13.55
N ASP A 195 -6.92 12.80 13.82
CA ASP A 195 -8.02 13.48 13.12
C ASP A 195 -7.54 14.31 11.92
N GLN A 196 -6.24 14.35 11.65
CA GLN A 196 -5.68 15.04 10.48
C GLN A 196 -5.97 14.30 9.19
N THR A 197 -6.10 15.06 8.12
CA THR A 197 -6.14 14.53 6.76
C THR A 197 -4.81 13.89 6.38
N ARG A 198 -4.82 13.03 5.34
CA ARG A 198 -3.59 12.43 4.80
C ARG A 198 -2.62 13.46 4.24
N GLU A 199 -3.15 14.55 3.70
CA GLU A 199 -2.35 15.65 3.19
C GLU A 199 -1.57 16.32 4.32
N GLU A 200 -2.24 16.71 5.41
CA GLU A 200 -1.61 17.29 6.60
C GLU A 200 -0.59 16.34 7.25
N GLN A 201 -0.92 15.05 7.35
CA GLN A 201 0.03 14.04 7.84
C GLN A 201 1.25 13.92 6.92
N GLY A 202 1.05 13.99 5.61
CA GLY A 202 2.11 13.98 4.61
C GLY A 202 3.00 15.22 4.68
N GLU A 203 2.41 16.41 4.80
CA GLU A 203 3.15 17.66 5.00
C GLU A 203 3.98 17.63 6.29
N PHE A 204 3.39 17.16 7.39
CA PHE A 204 4.09 16.97 8.65
C PHE A 204 5.31 16.05 8.46
N LEU A 205 5.11 14.87 7.85
CA LEU A 205 6.21 13.94 7.56
C LEU A 205 7.29 14.57 6.68
N ARG A 206 6.93 15.43 5.72
CA ARG A 206 7.90 16.17 4.91
C ARG A 206 8.67 17.22 5.71
N SER A 207 8.04 17.82 6.73
CA SER A 207 8.70 18.82 7.59
C SER A 207 9.70 18.24 8.60
N VAL A 208 9.49 16.99 9.04
CA VAL A 208 10.30 16.35 10.11
C VAL A 208 11.11 15.14 9.61
N GLY A 209 10.79 14.65 8.42
CA GLY A 209 11.38 13.44 7.85
C GLY A 209 12.80 13.64 7.36
N THR A 210 13.53 12.52 7.30
CA THR A 210 14.84 12.44 6.66
C THR A 210 14.67 11.97 5.22
N ALA A 211 15.32 12.67 4.29
CA ALA A 211 15.30 12.32 2.88
C ALA A 211 16.21 11.13 2.58
N ILE A 212 15.67 10.10 1.92
CA ILE A 212 16.41 8.90 1.54
C ILE A 212 16.03 8.49 0.11
N ASP A 213 17.04 8.30 -0.73
CA ASP A 213 16.89 7.73 -2.07
C ASP A 213 16.96 6.20 -2.00
N VAL A 214 15.86 5.53 -2.32
CA VAL A 214 15.77 4.07 -2.37
C VAL A 214 16.11 3.61 -3.78
N SER A 215 17.08 2.70 -3.89
CA SER A 215 17.51 2.11 -5.16
C SER A 215 17.00 0.67 -5.30
N GLU A 216 16.76 0.22 -6.55
CA GLU A 216 16.45 -1.18 -6.82
C GLU A 216 17.64 -2.08 -6.46
N GLY A 217 17.37 -3.22 -5.82
CA GLY A 217 18.42 -4.18 -5.46
C GLY A 217 19.32 -3.73 -4.30
N ARG A 218 18.94 -2.66 -3.58
CA ARG A 218 19.69 -2.13 -2.45
C ARG A 218 18.78 -1.86 -1.26
N VAL A 219 19.25 -2.29 -0.10
CA VAL A 219 18.66 -1.91 1.18
C VAL A 219 19.55 -0.84 1.79
N GLU A 220 19.03 0.38 1.84
CA GLU A 220 19.74 1.52 2.40
C GLU A 220 19.73 1.45 3.93
N THR A 221 20.68 2.15 4.57
CA THR A 221 20.77 2.23 6.03
C THR A 221 20.61 3.66 6.49
N ALA A 222 19.83 3.88 7.56
CA ALA A 222 19.65 5.19 8.16
C ALA A 222 19.58 5.13 9.69
N THR A 223 19.98 6.24 10.32
CA THR A 223 19.71 6.51 11.72
C THR A 223 18.68 7.62 11.80
N LEU A 224 17.56 7.34 12.45
CA LEU A 224 16.47 8.31 12.62
C LEU A 224 16.44 8.80 14.06
N ARG A 225 15.96 10.04 14.25
CA ARG A 225 15.61 10.53 15.59
C ARG A 225 14.12 10.36 15.80
N LEU A 226 13.73 10.00 17.02
CA LEU A 226 12.33 9.95 17.39
C LEU A 226 11.72 11.35 17.36
N VAL A 227 10.63 11.51 16.61
CA VAL A 227 9.83 12.72 16.57
C VAL A 227 8.69 12.56 17.56
N ASP A 228 8.74 13.37 18.61
CA ASP A 228 7.74 13.43 19.68
C ASP A 228 7.18 14.86 19.76
N VAL A 229 6.58 15.32 18.66
CA VAL A 229 6.01 16.66 18.57
C VAL A 229 4.49 16.55 18.76
N PRO A 230 3.91 17.06 19.87
CA PRO A 230 2.46 17.11 20.02
C PRO A 230 1.84 17.93 18.89
N ALA A 231 0.60 17.61 18.50
CA ALA A 231 -0.11 18.43 17.51
C ALA A 231 -0.33 19.85 18.06
N PRO A 232 -0.33 20.88 17.20
CA PRO A 232 -0.62 22.26 17.60
C PRO A 232 -2.04 22.43 18.16
#